data_AF-A0A2V8SK38-F1
#
_entry.id   AF-A0A2V8SK38-F1
#
_cell.length_a   1.000
_cell.length_b   1.000
_cell.length_c   1.000
_cell.angle_alpha   90.00
_cell.angle_beta   90.00
_cell.angle_gamma   90.00
#
_symmetry.space_group_name_H-M   'P 1'
#
loop_
_entity.id
_entity.type
_entity.pdbx_description
1 polymer ?
#
loop_
_entity_poly.entity_id
_entity_poly.type
_entity_poly.pdbx_seq_one_letter_code
_entity_poly.pdbx_strand_id
1 'polypeptide(L)' 'MASPVGEVMESAFPVVDVDASSTEVTRLLRRSPAVLVEEFGRITGIITRHDMLDVPNTGTR' A
#
# COMPACT_ATOMS: atom_id res chain seq x y z
N MET A 1 -10.11 -4.69 30.73
CA MET A 1 -9.06 -3.73 30.32
C MET A 1 -8.76 -3.99 28.85
N ALA A 2 -8.44 -2.96 28.06
CA ALA A 2 -8.05 -3.16 26.66
C ALA A 2 -6.58 -3.62 26.59
N SER A 3 -6.26 -4.55 25.69
CA SER A 3 -4.89 -4.99 25.44
C SER A 3 -4.05 -3.87 24.78
N PRO A 4 -2.72 -3.81 25.02
CA PRO A 4 -1.82 -2.93 24.29
C PRO A 4 -1.94 -3.11 22.77
N VAL A 5 -1.87 -2.01 22.01
CA VAL A 5 -1.93 -2.05 20.53
C VAL A 5 -0.90 -3.00 19.96
N GLY A 6 0.32 -3.01 20.51
CA GLY A 6 1.40 -3.90 20.05
C GLY A 6 1.11 -5.40 20.26
N GLU A 7 0.17 -5.78 21.12
CA GLU A 7 -0.25 -7.18 21.30
C GLU A 7 -1.31 -7.61 20.30
N VAL A 8 -2.04 -6.66 19.70
CA VAL A 8 -3.15 -6.93 18.78
C VAL A 8 -2.85 -6.53 17.33
N MET A 9 -1.85 -5.68 17.11
CA MET A 9 -1.43 -5.26 15.77
C MET A 9 -0.79 -6.42 15.02
N GLU A 10 -1.25 -6.63 13.78
CA GLU A 10 -0.66 -7.61 12.88
C GLU A 10 0.61 -7.09 12.21
N SER A 11 1.24 -7.92 11.38
CA SER A 11 2.35 -7.48 10.53
C SER A 11 1.94 -6.32 9.62
N ALA A 12 2.87 -5.41 9.37
CA ALA A 12 2.65 -4.28 8.49
C ALA A 12 2.25 -4.72 7.06
N PHE A 13 1.46 -3.89 6.39
CA PHE A 13 1.22 -4.04 4.96
C PHE A 13 2.54 -3.87 4.17
N PRO A 14 2.60 -4.36 2.92
CA PRO A 14 3.73 -4.10 2.04
C PRO A 14 4.03 -2.60 1.96
N VAL A 15 5.32 -2.25 2.01
CA VAL A 15 5.80 -0.86 1.92
C VAL A 15 6.47 -0.67 0.57
N VAL A 16 6.23 0.48 -0.05
CA VAL A 16 6.90 0.92 -1.28
C VAL A 16 7.45 2.33 -1.11
N ASP A 17 8.50 2.66 -1.86
CA ASP A 17 9.02 4.02 -1.97
C ASP A 17 8.04 4.92 -2.73
N VAL A 18 8.09 6.23 -2.48
CA VAL A 18 7.30 7.25 -3.20
C VAL A 18 7.44 7.18 -4.72
N ASP A 19 8.60 6.72 -5.24
CA ASP A 19 8.88 6.61 -6.67
C ASP A 19 8.40 5.27 -7.29
N ALA A 20 7.73 4.42 -6.52
CA ALA A 20 7.26 3.13 -7.00
C ALA A 20 6.20 3.24 -8.11
N SER A 21 6.32 2.39 -9.13
CA SER A 21 5.39 2.39 -10.26
C SER A 21 3.98 1.94 -9.86
N SER A 22 2.95 2.49 -10.50
CA SER A 22 1.56 2.06 -10.31
C SER A 22 1.34 0.58 -10.62
N THR A 23 2.11 0.01 -11.56
CA THR A 23 2.11 -1.43 -11.88
C THR A 23 2.57 -2.27 -10.69
N GLU A 24 3.63 -1.84 -10.00
CA GLU A 24 4.13 -2.51 -8.81
C GLU A 24 3.12 -2.47 -7.67
N VAL A 25 2.56 -1.28 -7.39
CA VAL A 25 1.51 -1.08 -6.37
C VAL A 25 0.31 -1.97 -6.68
N THR A 26 -0.14 -1.99 -7.94
CA THR A 26 -1.24 -2.85 -8.40
C THR A 26 -0.96 -4.33 -8.15
N ARG A 27 0.27 -4.79 -8.42
CA ARG A 27 0.68 -6.19 -8.16
C ARG A 27 0.63 -6.54 -6.68
N LEU A 28 1.01 -5.62 -5.80
CA LEU A 28 0.94 -5.81 -4.34
C LEU A 28 -0.50 -5.84 -3.85
N LEU A 29 -1.35 -4.95 -4.34
CA LEU A 29 -2.78 -4.86 -3.99
C LEU A 29 -3.63 -6.07 -4.42
N ARG A 30 -3.11 -6.93 -5.30
CA ARG A 30 -3.73 -8.24 -5.60
C ARG A 30 -3.63 -9.23 -4.44
N ARG A 31 -2.65 -9.06 -3.54
CA ARG A 31 -2.35 -9.98 -2.43
C ARG A 31 -2.50 -9.35 -1.05
N SER A 32 -2.51 -8.02 -0.98
CA SER A 32 -2.69 -7.24 0.24
C SER A 32 -3.86 -6.28 0.10
N PRO A 33 -4.63 -5.99 1.16
CA PRO A 33 -5.72 -5.00 1.10
C PRO A 33 -5.22 -3.56 0.90
N ALA A 34 -3.98 -3.27 1.29
CA ALA A 34 -3.36 -1.96 1.18
C ALA A 34 -1.83 -2.07 0.97
N VAL A 35 -1.23 -0.95 0.59
CA VAL A 35 0.22 -0.73 0.48
C VAL A 35 0.55 0.58 1.19
N LEU A 36 1.60 0.60 2.01
CA LEU A 36 2.10 1.80 2.66
C LEU A 36 3.12 2.49 1.75
N VAL A 37 3.09 3.82 1.71
CA VAL A 37 4.08 4.64 1.01
C VAL A 37 5.07 5.19 2.02
N GLU A 38 6.36 5.05 1.74
CA GLU A 38 7.45 5.52 2.57
C GLU A 38 8.28 6.58 1.84
N GLU A 39 8.66 7.64 2.56
CA GLU A 39 9.60 8.66 2.12
C GLU A 39 10.61 8.91 3.25
N PHE A 40 11.91 8.80 2.98
CA PHE A 40 12.99 8.99 3.98
C PHE A 40 12.80 8.19 5.28
N GLY A 41 12.35 6.93 5.19
CA GLY A 41 12.15 6.07 6.35
C GLY A 41 10.89 6.38 7.18
N ARG A 42 10.00 7.23 6.65
CA ARG A 42 8.73 7.59 7.29
C ARG A 42 7.57 7.18 6.40
N ILE A 43 6.58 6.53 6.99
CA ILE A 43 5.32 6.25 6.30
C ILE A 43 4.57 7.56 6.07
N THR A 44 4.36 7.91 4.80
CA THR A 44 3.71 9.16 4.38
C THR A 44 2.29 8.95 3.84
N GLY A 45 1.94 7.72 3.46
CA GLY A 45 0.63 7.45 2.89
C GLY A 45 0.24 5.97 2.88
N ILE A 46 -0.99 5.73 2.43
CA ILE A 46 -1.55 4.40 2.22
C ILE A 46 -2.33 4.41 0.90
N ILE A 47 -2.16 3.35 0.11
CA ILE A 47 -2.87 3.13 -1.15
C ILE A 47 -3.69 1.86 -1.02
N THR A 48 -4.93 1.92 -1.46
CA THR A 48 -5.88 0.81 -1.49
C THR A 48 -6.29 0.49 -2.93
N ARG A 49 -7.03 -0.60 -3.12
CA ARG A 49 -7.61 -0.94 -4.44
C ARG A 49 -8.55 0.13 -4.99
N HIS A 50 -9.22 0.90 -4.13
CA HIS A 50 -10.15 1.93 -4.56
C HIS A 50 -9.43 3.10 -5.22
N ASP A 51 -8.23 3.44 -4.73
CA ASP A 51 -7.40 4.53 -5.26
C ASP A 51 -6.87 4.21 -6.68
N MET A 52 -6.84 2.93 -7.06
CA MET A 52 -6.38 2.48 -8.38
C MET A 52 -7.46 2.49 -9.46
N LEU A 53 -8.73 2.71 -9.12
CA LEU A 53 -9.83 2.67 -10.09
C LEU A 53 -9.74 3.75 -11.17
N ASP A 54 -9.18 4.91 -10.81
CA ASP A 54 -9.04 6.07 -11.72
C ASP A 54 -7.66 6.12 -12.41
N VAL A 55 -6.78 5.15 -12.14
CA VAL A 55 -5.46 5.08 -12.79
C VAL A 55 -5.63 4.51 -14.19
N PRO A 56 -5.29 5.26 -15.26
CA PRO A 56 -5.42 4.77 -16.63
C PRO A 56 -4.62 3.48 -16.80
N ASN A 57 -5.30 2.40 -17.18
CA ASN A 57 -4.62 1.16 -17.53
C ASN A 57 -3.95 1.36 -18.90
N THR A 58 -2.66 1.67 -18.92
CA THR A 58 -1.82 1.77 -20.12
C THR A 58 -1.49 0.42 -20.76
N GLY A 59 -2.29 -0.61 -20.49
CA GLY A 59 -2.32 -1.83 -21.29
C GLY A 59 -2.76 -1.49 -22.72
N THR A 60 -1.77 -1.43 -23.61
CA THR A 60 -1.83 -1.47 -25.08
C THR A 60 -3.23 -1.62 -25.69
N ARG A 61 -3.72 -0.55 -26.31
CA ARG A 61 -4.53 -0.67 -27.54
C ARG A 61 -3.58 -0.77 -28.73
#